data_AF-A0A260RSV1-F1
#
_entry.id   AF-A0A260RSV1-F1
#
_cell.length_a   1.000
_cell.length_b   1.000
_cell.length_c   1.000
_cell.angle_alpha   90.00
_cell.angle_beta   90.00
_cell.angle_gamma   90.00
#
_symmetry.space_group_name_H-M   'P 1'
#
loop_
_entity.id
_entity.type
_entity.pdbx_description
1 polymer ?
#
loop_
_entity_poly.entity_id
_entity_poly.type
_entity_poly.pdbx_seq_one_letter_code
_entity_poly.pdbx_strand_id
1 'polypeptide(L)'
;MDLGALHLGALGRQPKIFWVFVAVAVVAAGVIVVESRASGPADFASPDTPASSGFIASNYDQGESSTTIPGCDAVVVPESGDFSGAYFRLDGGRYDDPRYPWFSGRKATALSDALVSALPAETAVEFAAPGTFAFGAESAFRFGPVQGPTSDSSVGDGPTDDLSMFASSTAAGLLIRNGSGADVTVTISKSTAGVPPCVGGTLDRRQVAADGTVVDTKESTSEDGGRTAVVRTATAYASDGTTLQANASQFVSSDEAVSMNDLISVVSSSELRIDAAVPGGTRLPPLPCDTRVGSQDGPAVTRADADRIGRALDQARIRALRAVIVLEQPLAPMQRSSLSHDSLCAAGTILTSGSEGVVTVAITGGQPLPEIPDAYDPMADRSVDTVRLPDGSMSERSKRGVRTVTVTRPSGTRVRISSTSAGELVTVGNLESIATAPGLDL
;
A
#
# COMPACT_ATOMS: atom_id res chain seq x y z
N MET A 1 -25.15 -53.34 2.88
CA MET A 1 -24.24 -54.47 3.19
C MET A 1 -23.59 -54.77 1.86
N ASP A 2 -22.35 -54.40 1.57
CA ASP A 2 -21.14 -54.52 2.38
C ASP A 2 -20.18 -53.35 2.10
N LEU A 3 -19.47 -52.90 3.14
CA LEU A 3 -18.39 -51.92 3.06
C LEU A 3 -17.09 -52.66 2.71
N GLY A 4 -16.40 -52.20 1.66
CA GLY A 4 -15.01 -52.55 1.38
C GLY A 4 -14.15 -51.29 1.40
N ALA A 5 -13.34 -51.15 2.45
CA ALA A 5 -12.40 -50.07 2.66
C ALA A 5 -11.21 -50.13 1.68
N LEU A 6 -10.81 -48.97 1.14
CA LEU A 6 -9.49 -48.74 0.59
C LEU A 6 -8.90 -47.48 1.23
N HIS A 7 -7.95 -47.72 2.15
CA HIS A 7 -7.02 -46.72 2.65
C HIS A 7 -6.08 -46.28 1.51
N LEU A 8 -5.96 -44.97 1.32
CA LEU A 8 -4.78 -44.35 0.70
C LEU A 8 -4.32 -43.22 1.61
N GLY A 9 -3.11 -43.40 2.11
CA GLY A 9 -2.42 -42.49 3.02
C GLY A 9 -1.94 -41.21 2.35
N ALA A 10 -1.70 -40.23 3.21
CA ALA A 10 -1.22 -38.89 2.92
C ALA A 10 0.13 -38.83 2.20
N LEU A 11 0.25 -37.84 1.28
CA LEU A 11 1.35 -36.85 1.17
C LEU A 11 1.35 -36.28 -0.25
N GLY A 12 1.23 -34.96 -0.38
CA GLY A 12 1.64 -34.30 -1.61
C GLY A 12 0.94 -32.99 -1.93
N ARG A 13 1.64 -31.89 -1.63
CA ARG A 13 1.46 -30.52 -2.15
C ARG A 13 0.19 -29.80 -1.70
N GLN A 14 0.38 -28.85 -0.78
CA GLN A 14 -0.50 -27.68 -0.73
C GLN A 14 -0.55 -27.04 -2.12
N PRO A 15 -1.73 -26.73 -2.67
CA PRO A 15 -1.83 -25.96 -3.89
C PRO A 15 -1.23 -24.58 -3.59
N LYS A 16 -0.13 -24.24 -4.27
CA LYS A 16 0.24 -22.84 -4.42
C LYS A 16 -0.93 -22.20 -5.17
N ILE A 17 -1.74 -21.44 -4.46
CA ILE A 17 -2.78 -20.61 -5.07
C ILE A 17 -2.03 -19.55 -5.85
N PHE A 18 -1.88 -19.78 -7.15
CA PHE A 18 -1.39 -18.81 -8.11
C PHE A 18 -2.59 -17.96 -8.53
N TRP A 19 -2.58 -16.70 -8.15
CA TRP A 19 -3.53 -15.74 -8.67
C TRP A 19 -3.09 -15.37 -10.09
N VAL A 20 -3.90 -15.76 -11.08
CA VAL A 20 -3.79 -15.27 -12.46
C VAL A 20 -4.64 -14.01 -12.52
N PHE A 21 -4.00 -12.84 -12.55
CA PHE A 21 -4.70 -11.57 -12.70
C PHE A 21 -4.72 -11.16 -14.17
N VAL A 22 -5.90 -10.75 -14.65
CA VAL A 22 -6.11 -10.23 -15.99
C VAL A 22 -6.09 -8.70 -15.90
N ALA A 23 -4.98 -8.09 -16.30
CA ALA A 23 -4.91 -6.64 -16.49
C ALA A 23 -5.19 -6.34 -17.96
N VAL A 24 -6.34 -5.74 -18.25
CA VAL A 24 -6.64 -5.18 -19.58
C VAL A 24 -5.99 -3.80 -19.66
N ALA A 25 -4.86 -3.70 -20.36
CA ALA A 25 -4.24 -2.42 -20.68
C ALA A 25 -4.87 -1.87 -21.97
N VAL A 26 -5.72 -0.84 -21.86
CA VAL A 26 -6.18 -0.08 -23.02
C VAL A 26 -5.12 0.98 -23.31
N VAL A 27 -4.34 0.78 -24.38
CA VAL A 27 -3.21 1.69 -24.75
C VAL A 27 -3.69 3.12 -25.09
N ALA A 28 -5.01 3.34 -25.28
CA ALA A 28 -5.60 4.65 -25.55
C ALA A 28 -6.46 5.22 -24.40
N ALA A 29 -6.75 4.44 -23.35
CA ALA A 29 -7.56 4.88 -22.22
C ALA A 29 -6.84 4.44 -20.95
N GLY A 30 -6.33 5.43 -20.21
CA GLY A 30 -5.70 5.22 -18.91
C GLY A 30 -6.42 4.13 -18.10
N VAL A 31 -5.65 3.27 -17.44
CA VAL A 31 -6.22 2.19 -16.65
C VAL A 31 -7.02 2.81 -15.50
N ILE A 32 -8.35 2.74 -15.59
CA ILE A 32 -9.24 3.15 -14.50
C ILE A 32 -9.32 1.98 -13.52
N VAL A 33 -8.54 2.06 -12.44
CA VAL A 33 -8.66 1.12 -11.32
C VAL A 33 -9.51 1.78 -10.23
N VAL A 34 -10.72 1.26 -10.03
CA VAL A 34 -11.54 1.58 -8.85
C VAL A 34 -11.78 0.25 -8.13
N GLU A 35 -11.18 0.07 -6.95
CA GLU A 35 -11.34 -1.13 -6.13
C GLU A 35 -12.25 -0.85 -4.93
N SER A 36 -13.01 -1.86 -4.52
CA SER A 36 -13.87 -1.82 -3.34
C SER A 36 -13.05 -1.84 -2.04
N ARG A 37 -13.26 -0.87 -1.15
CA ARG A 37 -12.80 -0.99 0.25
C ARG A 37 -13.64 -2.06 0.97
N ALA A 38 -13.00 -2.91 1.77
CA ALA A 38 -13.73 -3.74 2.73
C ALA A 38 -14.41 -2.82 3.77
N SER A 39 -15.71 -3.03 4.02
CA SER A 39 -16.45 -2.28 5.04
C SER A 39 -15.86 -2.53 6.43
N GLY A 40 -15.26 -1.51 7.03
CA GLY A 40 -14.83 -1.56 8.43
C GLY A 40 -16.02 -1.44 9.40
N PRO A 41 -15.89 -1.89 10.66
CA PRO A 41 -16.91 -1.65 11.69
C PRO A 41 -17.11 -0.14 11.93
N ALA A 42 -18.36 0.23 12.24
CA ALA A 42 -18.96 1.55 12.10
C ALA A 42 -18.45 2.68 13.03
N ASP A 43 -17.34 2.51 13.74
CA ASP A 43 -16.92 3.46 14.78
C ASP A 43 -15.77 4.41 14.38
N PHE A 44 -15.30 4.36 13.13
CA PHE A 44 -14.42 5.39 12.56
C PHE A 44 -15.05 5.99 11.31
N ALA A 45 -15.47 7.25 11.41
CA ALA A 45 -16.14 7.98 10.32
C ALA A 45 -15.14 8.45 9.26
N SER A 46 -14.50 7.52 8.56
CA SER A 46 -13.98 7.84 7.23
C SER A 46 -15.19 8.18 6.35
N PRO A 47 -15.16 9.30 5.61
CA PRO A 47 -16.27 9.66 4.75
C PRO A 47 -16.51 8.56 3.73
N ASP A 48 -17.79 8.31 3.47
CA ASP A 48 -18.17 7.33 2.46
C ASP A 48 -17.79 7.83 1.07
N THR A 49 -17.34 6.90 0.24
CA THR A 49 -16.79 7.10 -1.11
C THR A 49 -17.43 6.12 -2.10
N PRO A 50 -17.42 6.41 -3.41
CA PRO A 50 -17.95 5.45 -4.38
C PRO A 50 -17.27 4.08 -4.28
N ALA A 51 -15.97 4.07 -4.02
CA ALA A 51 -15.19 2.84 -3.83
C ALA A 51 -15.64 2.04 -2.59
N SER A 52 -15.90 2.68 -1.44
CA SER A 52 -16.42 1.99 -0.25
C SER A 52 -17.86 1.51 -0.39
N SER A 53 -18.63 2.13 -1.28
CA SER A 53 -20.02 1.76 -1.58
C SER A 53 -20.16 0.71 -2.70
N GLY A 54 -19.06 0.25 -3.30
CA GLY A 54 -19.08 -0.77 -4.36
C GLY A 54 -19.48 -0.25 -5.75
N PHE A 55 -19.33 1.05 -6.01
CA PHE A 55 -19.53 1.62 -7.35
C PHE A 55 -18.50 1.04 -8.32
N ILE A 56 -18.97 0.35 -9.37
CA ILE A 56 -18.09 -0.26 -10.37
C ILE A 56 -17.89 0.71 -11.54
N ALA A 57 -16.62 0.93 -11.90
CA ALA A 57 -16.24 1.89 -12.93
C ALA A 57 -16.72 1.56 -14.37
N SER A 58 -17.18 0.33 -14.61
CA SER A 58 -17.79 -0.07 -15.87
C SER A 58 -19.07 0.71 -16.22
N ASN A 59 -19.64 1.42 -15.26
CA ASN A 59 -20.86 2.21 -15.44
C ASN A 59 -20.60 3.72 -15.64
N TYR A 60 -19.34 4.17 -15.64
CA TYR A 60 -19.05 5.57 -15.99
C TYR A 60 -19.29 5.78 -17.47
N ASP A 61 -20.10 6.78 -17.78
CA ASP A 61 -20.50 7.07 -19.16
C ASP A 61 -19.24 7.29 -20.01
N GLN A 62 -19.09 6.47 -21.05
CA GLN A 62 -18.13 6.75 -22.11
C GLN A 62 -18.78 7.83 -22.95
N GLY A 63 -18.61 9.09 -22.52
CA GLY A 63 -19.28 10.25 -23.10
C GLY A 63 -19.26 10.22 -24.63
N GLU A 64 -20.30 10.82 -25.23
CA GLU A 64 -20.47 10.88 -26.69
C GLU A 64 -19.14 11.19 -27.38
N SER A 65 -18.83 10.45 -28.44
CA SER A 65 -17.58 10.57 -29.19
C SER A 65 -17.47 11.96 -29.82
N SER A 66 -16.99 12.92 -29.03
CA SER A 66 -16.81 14.28 -29.48
C SER A 66 -15.84 14.30 -30.65
N THR A 67 -16.23 14.99 -31.71
CA THR A 67 -15.38 15.23 -32.88
C THR A 67 -14.43 16.42 -32.67
N THR A 68 -14.56 17.13 -31.55
CA THR A 68 -13.70 18.27 -31.19
C THR A 68 -13.29 18.17 -29.72
N ILE A 69 -11.99 18.23 -29.44
CA ILE A 69 -11.44 18.22 -28.08
C ILE A 69 -10.62 19.50 -27.88
N PRO A 70 -10.99 20.38 -26.94
CA PRO A 70 -10.22 21.58 -26.63
C PRO A 70 -8.73 21.27 -26.38
N GLY A 71 -7.85 21.98 -27.12
CA GLY A 71 -6.39 21.80 -27.04
C GLY A 71 -5.81 20.69 -27.91
N CYS A 72 -6.64 20.02 -28.71
CA CYS A 72 -6.21 19.09 -29.75
C CYS A 72 -6.37 19.70 -31.14
N ASP A 73 -5.32 19.59 -31.96
CA ASP A 73 -5.37 20.04 -33.37
C ASP A 73 -6.17 19.08 -34.26
N ALA A 74 -6.19 17.79 -33.90
CA ALA A 74 -6.95 16.75 -34.57
C ALA A 74 -7.48 15.74 -33.56
N VAL A 75 -8.70 15.23 -33.81
CA VAL A 75 -9.34 14.18 -33.02
C VAL A 75 -9.50 12.94 -33.89
N VAL A 76 -8.96 11.82 -33.41
CA VAL A 76 -9.11 10.51 -34.03
C VAL A 76 -10.42 9.91 -33.57
N VAL A 77 -11.24 9.46 -34.52
CA VAL A 77 -12.43 8.66 -34.21
C VAL A 77 -11.96 7.21 -34.04
N PRO A 78 -12.25 6.56 -32.90
CA PRO A 78 -11.84 5.18 -32.71
C PRO A 78 -12.52 4.28 -33.77
N GLU A 79 -11.74 3.52 -34.54
CA GLU A 79 -12.30 2.50 -35.43
C GLU A 79 -12.88 1.36 -34.59
N SER A 80 -14.10 0.93 -34.91
CA SER A 80 -14.76 -0.17 -34.20
C SER A 80 -14.02 -1.49 -34.49
N GLY A 81 -13.26 -2.01 -33.52
CA GLY A 81 -12.67 -3.35 -33.62
C GLY A 81 -11.23 -3.49 -33.13
N ASP A 82 -10.49 -2.40 -32.94
CA ASP A 82 -9.08 -2.46 -32.53
C ASP A 82 -8.94 -2.51 -31.01
N PHE A 83 -9.20 -3.69 -30.44
CA PHE A 83 -8.81 -3.98 -29.07
C PHE A 83 -7.55 -4.84 -29.08
N SER A 84 -6.41 -4.23 -28.77
CA SER A 84 -5.16 -4.94 -28.50
C SER A 84 -5.07 -5.19 -27.00
N GLY A 85 -5.38 -6.41 -26.56
CA GLY A 85 -5.19 -6.84 -25.18
C GLY A 85 -3.77 -7.38 -24.98
N ALA A 86 -3.03 -6.80 -24.04
CA ALA A 86 -1.72 -7.32 -23.65
C ALA A 86 -1.83 -8.07 -22.31
N TYR A 87 -1.28 -9.28 -22.25
CA TYR A 87 -1.35 -10.14 -21.06
C TYR A 87 0.04 -10.27 -20.44
N PHE A 88 0.17 -9.87 -19.18
CA PHE A 88 1.44 -9.94 -18.47
C PHE A 88 1.28 -10.59 -17.11
N ARG A 89 2.26 -11.42 -16.75
CA ARG A 89 2.37 -11.92 -15.38
C ARG A 89 3.06 -10.84 -14.56
N LEU A 90 2.33 -10.28 -13.61
CA LEU A 90 2.88 -9.41 -12.58
C LEU A 90 3.53 -10.29 -11.50
N ASP A 91 4.80 -10.03 -11.18
CA ASP A 91 5.33 -10.38 -9.87
C ASP A 91 5.00 -9.22 -8.92
N GLY A 92 4.89 -9.46 -7.61
CA GLY A 92 4.53 -8.43 -6.62
C GLY A 92 5.48 -7.24 -6.50
N GLY A 93 6.42 -7.10 -7.45
CA GLY A 93 7.44 -6.06 -7.51
C GLY A 93 8.51 -6.22 -6.45
N ARG A 94 9.68 -5.63 -6.74
CA ARG A 94 10.70 -5.35 -5.73
C ARG A 94 11.26 -3.97 -6.00
N TYR A 95 11.62 -3.25 -4.93
CA TYR A 95 12.43 -2.06 -5.09
C TYR A 95 13.79 -2.44 -5.69
N ASP A 96 14.38 -1.49 -6.40
CA ASP A 96 15.72 -1.64 -6.99
C ASP A 96 15.82 -2.83 -7.98
N ASP A 97 14.72 -3.09 -8.69
CA ASP A 97 14.71 -4.10 -9.74
C ASP A 97 15.58 -3.64 -10.93
N PRO A 98 16.64 -4.38 -11.32
CA PRO A 98 17.48 -4.02 -12.46
C PRO A 98 16.72 -3.92 -13.80
N ARG A 99 15.52 -4.50 -13.90
CA ARG A 99 14.64 -4.32 -15.06
C ARG A 99 14.15 -2.87 -15.22
N TYR A 100 14.03 -2.14 -14.11
CA TYR A 100 13.46 -0.79 -14.05
C TYR A 100 14.42 0.17 -13.33
N PRO A 101 15.59 0.46 -13.93
CA PRO A 101 16.66 1.23 -13.27
C PRO A 101 16.28 2.70 -12.98
N TRP A 102 15.17 3.17 -13.55
CA TRP A 102 14.63 4.51 -13.30
C TRP A 102 13.93 4.62 -11.94
N PHE A 103 13.66 3.51 -11.26
CA PHE A 103 12.95 3.47 -9.99
C PHE A 103 13.72 2.70 -8.92
N SER A 104 13.91 3.32 -7.76
CA SER A 104 14.60 2.75 -6.60
C SER A 104 13.74 2.92 -5.36
N GLY A 105 14.06 2.23 -4.27
CA GLY A 105 13.37 2.45 -2.99
C GLY A 105 13.46 3.91 -2.53
N ARG A 106 14.63 4.54 -2.68
CA ARG A 106 14.79 5.96 -2.31
C ARG A 106 14.00 6.88 -3.24
N LYS A 107 13.94 6.58 -4.53
CA LYS A 107 13.10 7.33 -5.49
C LYS A 107 11.62 7.21 -5.12
N ALA A 108 11.15 6.02 -4.75
CA ALA A 108 9.77 5.82 -4.27
C ALA A 108 9.46 6.69 -3.05
N THR A 109 10.38 6.76 -2.09
CA THR A 109 10.22 7.60 -0.89
C THR A 109 10.19 9.09 -1.24
N ALA A 110 11.12 9.56 -2.07
CA ALA A 110 11.16 10.95 -2.51
C ALA A 110 9.87 11.35 -3.26
N LEU A 111 9.40 10.50 -4.18
CA LEU A 111 8.14 10.74 -4.91
C LEU A 111 6.92 10.70 -3.99
N SER A 112 6.92 9.85 -2.96
CA SER A 112 5.83 9.81 -1.98
C SER A 112 5.78 11.10 -1.15
N ASP A 113 6.93 11.61 -0.71
CA ASP A 113 7.03 12.87 0.04
C ASP A 113 6.61 14.06 -0.84
N ALA A 114 7.03 14.08 -2.10
CA ALA A 114 6.62 15.06 -3.11
C ALA A 114 5.11 14.97 -3.41
N LEU A 115 4.55 13.76 -3.48
CA LEU A 115 3.12 13.57 -3.71
C LEU A 115 2.31 14.16 -2.56
N VAL A 116 2.67 13.83 -1.32
CA VAL A 116 1.99 14.38 -0.12
C VAL A 116 2.09 15.90 -0.08
N SER A 117 3.21 16.48 -0.54
CA SER A 117 3.40 17.94 -0.60
C SER A 117 2.65 18.61 -1.75
N ALA A 118 2.36 17.86 -2.83
CA ALA A 118 1.56 18.31 -3.97
C ALA A 118 0.05 18.15 -3.74
N LEU A 119 -0.36 17.44 -2.67
CA LEU A 119 -1.78 17.30 -2.35
C LEU A 119 -2.42 18.66 -2.06
N PRO A 120 -3.72 18.80 -2.36
CA PRO A 120 -4.41 20.06 -2.16
C PRO A 120 -4.36 20.53 -0.70
N ALA A 121 -4.22 21.84 -0.50
CA ALA A 121 -4.24 22.42 0.85
C ALA A 121 -5.54 22.06 1.59
N GLU A 122 -5.47 22.03 2.92
CA GLU A 122 -6.61 21.74 3.81
C GLU A 122 -7.22 20.33 3.61
N THR A 123 -6.50 19.42 2.96
CA THR A 123 -6.86 18.00 2.91
C THR A 123 -6.14 17.23 4.02
N ALA A 124 -6.83 16.25 4.60
CA ALA A 124 -6.23 15.26 5.48
C ALA A 124 -6.11 13.93 4.74
N VAL A 125 -4.94 13.30 4.83
CA VAL A 125 -4.72 11.93 4.37
C VAL A 125 -5.15 10.98 5.47
N GLU A 126 -6.09 10.08 5.17
CA GLU A 126 -6.51 9.02 6.08
C GLU A 126 -5.29 8.21 6.57
N PHE A 127 -5.30 7.83 7.84
CA PHE A 127 -4.28 6.91 8.37
C PHE A 127 -4.62 5.47 7.97
N ALA A 128 -4.21 5.08 6.77
CA ALA A 128 -4.39 3.73 6.25
C ALA A 128 -3.26 2.77 6.66
N ALA A 129 -3.43 1.49 6.35
CA ALA A 129 -2.33 0.53 6.31
C ALA A 129 -1.27 0.98 5.26
N PRO A 130 -0.15 0.27 5.10
CA PRO A 130 0.68 0.34 3.91
C PRO A 130 0.41 -0.90 3.04
N GLY A 131 -0.46 -0.77 2.06
CA GLY A 131 -0.79 -1.81 1.10
C GLY A 131 -0.13 -1.52 -0.24
N THR A 132 0.55 -2.53 -0.77
CA THR A 132 1.00 -2.61 -2.17
C THR A 132 0.12 -3.57 -2.96
N PHE A 133 -1.12 -3.82 -2.52
CA PHE A 133 -2.05 -4.55 -3.37
C PHE A 133 -2.14 -3.78 -4.68
N ALA A 134 -1.93 -4.49 -5.79
CA ALA A 134 -1.87 -3.93 -7.14
C ALA A 134 -3.12 -3.10 -7.52
N PHE A 135 -4.14 -3.08 -6.65
CA PHE A 135 -5.42 -2.42 -6.84
C PHE A 135 -5.91 -1.60 -5.62
N GLY A 136 -5.17 -1.55 -4.48
CA GLY A 136 -5.73 -1.08 -3.20
C GLY A 136 -5.39 0.36 -2.77
N ALA A 137 -6.39 1.06 -2.22
CA ALA A 137 -6.29 2.42 -1.63
C ALA A 137 -5.52 2.50 -0.30
N GLU A 138 -4.72 1.48 0.01
CA GLU A 138 -4.11 1.28 1.31
C GLU A 138 -2.68 1.79 1.39
N SER A 139 -2.14 2.60 0.48
CA SER A 139 -0.72 3.02 0.61
C SER A 139 -0.50 4.36 1.30
N ALA A 140 -1.56 5.07 1.72
CA ALA A 140 -1.49 6.41 2.29
C ALA A 140 -0.59 7.35 1.45
N PHE A 141 -0.79 7.32 0.12
CA PHE A 141 -0.01 8.04 -0.89
C PHE A 141 1.48 7.69 -0.95
N ARG A 142 1.83 6.44 -0.63
CA ARG A 142 3.18 5.90 -0.81
C ARG A 142 3.30 5.10 -2.09
N PHE A 143 4.28 5.43 -2.92
CA PHE A 143 4.59 4.64 -4.10
C PHE A 143 5.18 3.29 -3.72
N GLY A 144 4.57 2.21 -4.22
CA GLY A 144 5.07 0.85 -4.09
C GLY A 144 6.25 0.53 -5.01
N PRO A 145 6.76 -0.71 -4.97
CA PRO A 145 7.71 -1.17 -5.98
C PRO A 145 7.06 -1.21 -7.37
N VAL A 146 7.88 -1.09 -8.41
CA VAL A 146 7.40 -1.16 -9.80
C VAL A 146 6.77 -2.52 -10.06
N GLN A 147 5.54 -2.50 -10.55
CA GLN A 147 4.82 -3.63 -11.09
C GLN A 147 5.00 -3.61 -12.61
N GLY A 148 5.32 -4.74 -13.23
CA GLY A 148 5.48 -4.77 -14.67
C GLY A 148 5.79 -6.16 -15.21
N PRO A 149 5.87 -6.29 -16.54
CA PRO A 149 6.09 -7.57 -17.19
C PRO A 149 7.39 -8.25 -16.75
N THR A 150 7.31 -9.57 -16.60
CA THR A 150 8.42 -10.45 -16.24
C THR A 150 9.07 -11.03 -17.50
N SER A 151 10.21 -11.71 -17.37
CA SER A 151 10.87 -12.38 -18.51
C SER A 151 9.98 -13.43 -19.21
N ASP A 152 8.94 -13.91 -18.52
CA ASP A 152 7.98 -14.89 -19.03
C ASP A 152 6.73 -14.24 -19.63
N SER A 153 6.68 -12.91 -19.69
CA SER A 153 5.60 -12.15 -20.31
C SER A 153 5.63 -12.30 -21.84
N SER A 154 4.48 -12.54 -22.44
CA SER A 154 4.31 -12.61 -23.89
C SER A 154 3.09 -11.80 -24.33
N VAL A 155 3.21 -11.00 -25.38
CA VAL A 155 2.07 -10.36 -26.04
C VAL A 155 1.58 -11.27 -27.17
N GLY A 156 0.25 -11.37 -27.36
CA GLY A 156 -0.31 -12.11 -28.49
C GLY A 156 0.11 -11.49 -29.82
N ASP A 157 0.45 -12.34 -30.80
CA ASP A 157 0.85 -12.06 -32.19
C ASP A 157 1.18 -10.59 -32.52
N GLY A 158 2.32 -10.12 -32.02
CA GLY A 158 2.92 -8.85 -32.42
C GLY A 158 4.25 -8.61 -31.69
N PRO A 159 5.32 -8.17 -32.38
CA PRO A 159 6.56 -7.79 -31.71
C PRO A 159 6.32 -6.48 -30.95
N THR A 160 6.26 -6.56 -29.63
CA THR A 160 6.47 -5.39 -28.76
C THR A 160 7.83 -5.57 -28.11
N ASP A 161 8.85 -4.94 -28.69
CA ASP A 161 10.24 -5.06 -28.26
C ASP A 161 10.49 -4.40 -26.88
N ASP A 162 9.55 -3.60 -26.37
CA ASP A 162 9.66 -2.95 -25.06
C ASP A 162 8.38 -3.09 -24.23
N LEU A 163 8.27 -4.17 -23.46
CA LEU A 163 7.19 -4.33 -22.49
C LEU A 163 7.37 -3.43 -21.25
N SER A 164 8.52 -2.77 -21.08
CA SER A 164 8.76 -1.91 -19.92
C SER A 164 7.86 -0.68 -19.88
N MET A 165 7.24 -0.31 -21.00
CA MET A 165 6.20 0.73 -21.05
C MET A 165 4.96 0.40 -20.22
N PHE A 166 4.72 -0.88 -19.92
CA PHE A 166 3.64 -1.33 -19.03
C PHE A 166 4.08 -1.41 -17.57
N ALA A 167 5.33 -1.03 -17.26
CA ALA A 167 5.83 -1.01 -15.91
C ALA A 167 5.47 0.32 -15.22
N SER A 168 4.85 0.21 -14.05
CA SER A 168 4.38 1.37 -13.30
C SER A 168 4.56 1.19 -11.80
N SER A 169 4.60 2.30 -11.09
CA SER A 169 4.51 2.35 -9.64
C SER A 169 3.27 3.15 -9.26
N THR A 170 2.51 2.65 -8.29
CA THR A 170 1.23 3.24 -7.89
C THR A 170 1.26 3.60 -6.42
N ALA A 171 0.70 4.77 -6.11
CA ALA A 171 0.38 5.26 -4.79
C ALA A 171 -1.13 5.54 -4.72
N ALA A 172 -1.76 5.31 -3.58
CA ALA A 172 -3.18 5.50 -3.40
C ALA A 172 -3.53 5.88 -1.95
N GLY A 173 -4.66 6.53 -1.76
CA GLY A 173 -5.16 6.89 -0.42
C GLY A 173 -6.50 7.62 -0.45
N LEU A 174 -7.08 7.81 0.73
CA LEU A 174 -8.26 8.65 0.94
C LEU A 174 -7.83 10.06 1.32
N LEU A 175 -8.32 11.04 0.55
CA LEU A 175 -8.27 12.46 0.91
C LEU A 175 -9.59 12.86 1.54
N ILE A 176 -9.50 13.60 2.64
CA ILE A 176 -10.64 14.10 3.39
C ILE A 176 -10.57 15.62 3.44
N ARG A 177 -11.64 16.30 3.03
CA ARG A 177 -11.79 17.76 3.14
C ARG A 177 -13.23 18.08 3.51
N ASN A 178 -13.44 18.86 4.56
CA ASN A 178 -14.76 19.29 5.03
C ASN A 178 -15.77 18.14 5.23
N GLY A 179 -15.30 16.95 5.61
CA GLY A 179 -16.15 15.75 5.78
C GLY A 179 -16.50 15.02 4.48
N SER A 180 -16.06 15.50 3.31
CA SER A 180 -16.12 14.77 2.05
C SER A 180 -14.85 13.94 1.83
N GLY A 181 -15.00 12.77 1.22
CA GLY A 181 -13.92 11.85 0.89
C GLY A 181 -13.70 11.71 -0.62
N ALA A 182 -12.44 11.60 -1.03
CA ALA A 182 -12.06 11.19 -2.37
C ALA A 182 -10.98 10.10 -2.33
N ASP A 183 -11.25 8.99 -3.00
CA ASP A 183 -10.24 7.99 -3.30
C ASP A 183 -9.36 8.48 -4.42
N VAL A 184 -8.07 8.61 -4.15
CA VAL A 184 -7.11 9.07 -5.12
C VAL A 184 -6.06 8.01 -5.36
N THR A 185 -5.83 7.72 -6.64
CA THR A 185 -4.76 6.84 -7.11
C THR A 185 -3.85 7.63 -8.03
N VAL A 186 -2.54 7.52 -7.81
CA VAL A 186 -1.50 8.16 -8.61
C VAL A 186 -0.57 7.08 -9.13
N THR A 187 -0.46 6.98 -10.44
CA THR A 187 0.36 5.99 -11.13
C THR A 187 1.44 6.71 -11.94
N ILE A 188 2.69 6.33 -11.71
CA ILE A 188 3.85 6.81 -12.46
C ILE A 188 4.43 5.69 -13.31
N SER A 189 4.77 6.00 -14.56
CA SER A 189 5.45 5.09 -15.48
C SER A 189 6.47 5.85 -16.32
N LYS A 190 7.44 5.11 -16.87
CA LYS A 190 8.38 5.65 -17.84
C LYS A 190 7.97 5.22 -19.24
N SER A 191 7.81 6.17 -20.14
CA SER A 191 7.47 5.91 -21.54
C SER A 191 8.27 6.79 -22.49
N THR A 192 8.68 6.21 -23.61
CA THR A 192 9.28 6.95 -24.74
C THR A 192 8.30 7.07 -25.91
N ALA A 193 7.06 6.58 -25.77
CA ALA A 193 6.04 6.62 -26.83
C ALA A 193 5.53 8.04 -27.13
N GLY A 194 5.87 9.01 -26.28
CA GLY A 194 5.43 10.40 -26.41
C GLY A 194 3.97 10.60 -26.00
N VAL A 195 3.39 11.72 -26.44
CA VAL A 195 2.01 12.10 -26.14
C VAL A 195 1.07 11.31 -27.06
N PRO A 196 0.08 10.56 -26.52
CA PRO A 196 -0.90 9.83 -27.34
C PRO A 196 -1.74 10.76 -28.23
N PRO A 197 -2.29 10.25 -29.35
CA PRO A 197 -3.26 11.00 -30.14
C PRO A 197 -4.51 11.32 -29.32
N CYS A 198 -5.18 12.43 -29.64
CA CYS A 198 -6.48 12.71 -29.04
C CYS A 198 -7.54 11.82 -29.66
N VAL A 199 -8.20 10.97 -28.86
CA VAL A 199 -9.25 10.06 -29.33
C VAL A 199 -10.59 10.52 -28.76
N GLY A 200 -11.61 10.60 -29.62
CA GLY A 200 -12.96 10.98 -29.18
C GLY A 200 -13.47 10.07 -28.07
N GLY A 201 -13.91 10.65 -26.94
CA GLY A 201 -14.41 9.92 -25.77
C GLY A 201 -13.33 9.46 -24.77
N THR A 202 -12.03 9.62 -25.05
CA THR A 202 -10.95 9.24 -24.12
C THR A 202 -10.43 10.39 -23.26
N LEU A 203 -10.63 11.64 -23.67
CA LEU A 203 -10.36 12.84 -22.88
C LEU A 203 -11.31 14.00 -23.24
N ASP A 204 -11.46 14.93 -22.31
CA ASP A 204 -12.30 16.13 -22.48
C ASP A 204 -11.48 17.35 -22.88
N ARG A 205 -10.21 17.41 -22.45
CA ARG A 205 -9.34 18.55 -22.72
C ARG A 205 -7.88 18.13 -22.70
N ARG A 206 -7.09 18.74 -23.57
CA ARG A 206 -5.64 18.73 -23.56
C ARG A 206 -5.11 20.13 -23.27
N GLN A 207 -4.07 20.23 -22.47
CA GLN A 207 -3.34 21.47 -22.24
C GLN A 207 -1.83 21.23 -22.30
N VAL A 208 -1.08 22.24 -22.72
CA VAL A 208 0.38 22.19 -22.79
C VAL A 208 0.94 23.23 -21.83
N ALA A 209 1.75 22.78 -20.88
CA ALA A 209 2.45 23.62 -19.93
C ALA A 209 3.66 24.31 -20.56
N ALA A 210 4.19 25.34 -19.89
CA ALA A 210 5.29 26.16 -20.40
C ALA A 210 6.60 25.37 -20.59
N ASP A 211 6.79 24.28 -19.86
CA ASP A 211 7.94 23.38 -19.96
C ASP A 211 7.74 22.25 -20.97
N GLY A 212 6.65 22.29 -21.74
CA GLY A 212 6.31 21.30 -22.75
C GLY A 212 5.58 20.06 -22.22
N THR A 213 5.29 19.97 -20.91
CA THR A 213 4.45 18.88 -20.39
C THR A 213 3.03 19.00 -20.95
N VAL A 214 2.51 17.91 -21.51
CA VAL A 214 1.12 17.82 -21.96
C VAL A 214 0.29 17.19 -20.87
N VAL A 215 -0.87 17.76 -20.56
CA VAL A 215 -1.83 17.22 -19.58
C VAL A 215 -3.17 16.98 -20.26
N ASP A 216 -3.63 15.74 -20.20
CA ASP A 216 -4.97 15.34 -20.63
C ASP A 216 -5.86 15.17 -19.41
N THR A 217 -7.11 15.63 -19.51
CA THR A 217 -8.10 15.51 -18.45
C THR A 217 -9.38 14.86 -18.94
N LYS A 218 -10.00 14.05 -18.09
CA LYS A 218 -11.32 13.45 -18.31
C LYS A 218 -12.13 13.46 -17.01
N GLU A 219 -13.39 13.84 -17.10
CA GLU A 219 -14.38 13.67 -16.05
C GLU A 219 -15.46 12.70 -16.54
N SER A 220 -15.93 11.85 -15.64
CA SER A 220 -17.03 10.93 -15.94
C SER A 220 -17.91 10.78 -14.71
N THR A 221 -19.21 10.71 -14.92
CA THR A 221 -20.19 10.57 -13.85
C THR A 221 -20.88 9.22 -13.94
N SER A 222 -21.31 8.71 -12.80
CA SER A 222 -22.13 7.51 -12.69
C SER A 222 -23.16 7.75 -11.61
N GLU A 223 -24.41 7.34 -11.87
CA GLU A 223 -25.48 7.42 -10.90
C GLU A 223 -25.86 6.00 -10.45
N ASP A 224 -25.87 5.77 -9.15
CA ASP A 224 -26.38 4.52 -8.56
C ASP A 224 -27.03 4.83 -7.20
N GLY A 225 -28.14 4.16 -6.90
CA GLY A 225 -28.86 4.33 -5.62
C GLY A 225 -29.28 5.76 -5.29
N GLY A 226 -29.49 6.63 -6.29
CA GLY A 226 -29.84 8.04 -6.09
C GLY A 226 -28.67 8.94 -5.65
N ARG A 227 -27.43 8.46 -5.78
CA ARG A 227 -26.20 9.23 -5.55
C ARG A 227 -25.41 9.28 -6.85
N THR A 228 -24.84 10.45 -7.13
CA THR A 228 -23.94 10.64 -8.26
C THR A 228 -22.50 10.54 -7.79
N ALA A 229 -21.76 9.60 -8.35
CA ALA A 229 -20.31 9.52 -8.26
C ALA A 229 -19.68 10.25 -9.46
N VAL A 230 -18.54 10.87 -9.21
CA VAL A 230 -17.70 11.49 -10.25
C VAL A 230 -16.30 10.90 -10.16
N VAL A 231 -15.77 10.55 -11.32
CA VAL A 231 -14.39 10.14 -11.51
C VAL A 231 -13.69 11.17 -12.36
N ARG A 232 -12.57 11.68 -11.86
CA ARG A 232 -11.69 12.60 -12.56
C ARG A 232 -10.36 11.95 -12.82
N THR A 233 -9.84 12.15 -14.01
CA THR A 233 -8.53 11.69 -14.41
C THR A 233 -7.75 12.87 -14.97
N ALA A 234 -6.53 13.06 -14.50
CA ALA A 234 -5.54 13.91 -15.13
C ALA A 234 -4.31 13.06 -15.46
N THR A 235 -3.77 13.18 -16.67
CA THR A 235 -2.56 12.45 -17.10
C THR A 235 -1.57 13.42 -17.70
N ALA A 236 -0.39 13.54 -17.09
CA ALA A 236 0.72 14.33 -17.58
C ALA A 236 1.72 13.46 -18.34
N TYR A 237 2.19 13.98 -19.47
CA TYR A 237 3.25 13.43 -20.30
C TYR A 237 4.40 14.45 -20.34
N ALA A 238 5.46 14.18 -19.61
CA ALA A 238 6.62 15.06 -19.52
C ALA A 238 7.72 14.68 -20.51
N SER A 239 8.56 15.66 -20.84
CA SER A 239 9.64 15.53 -21.83
C SER A 239 10.79 14.61 -21.37
N ASP A 240 10.90 14.32 -20.07
CA ASP A 240 11.85 13.37 -19.49
C ASP A 240 11.39 11.89 -19.61
N GLY A 241 10.22 11.67 -20.22
CA GLY A 241 9.59 10.37 -20.37
C GLY A 241 8.73 9.95 -19.17
N THR A 242 8.47 10.86 -18.23
CA THR A 242 7.51 10.60 -17.15
C THR A 242 6.08 10.66 -17.69
N THR A 243 5.33 9.57 -17.49
CA THR A 243 3.87 9.58 -17.56
C THR A 243 3.31 9.46 -16.16
N LEU A 244 2.57 10.48 -15.71
CA LEU A 244 1.99 10.56 -14.38
C LEU A 244 0.48 10.72 -14.49
N GLN A 245 -0.26 9.74 -13.99
CA GLN A 245 -1.71 9.73 -14.01
C GLN A 245 -2.25 9.82 -12.59
N ALA A 246 -3.15 10.76 -12.34
CA ALA A 246 -3.92 10.83 -11.11
C ALA A 246 -5.40 10.61 -11.43
N ASN A 247 -6.03 9.72 -10.67
CA ASN A 247 -7.45 9.46 -10.69
C ASN A 247 -8.04 9.82 -9.32
N ALA A 248 -9.19 10.50 -9.29
CA ALA A 248 -9.96 10.74 -8.08
C ALA A 248 -11.41 10.26 -8.27
N SER A 249 -11.91 9.49 -7.31
CA SER A 249 -13.29 9.02 -7.25
C SER A 249 -13.95 9.55 -5.98
N GLN A 250 -15.07 10.25 -6.12
CA GLN A 250 -15.82 10.81 -5.00
C GLN A 250 -17.30 10.96 -5.32
N PHE A 251 -18.12 11.15 -4.30
CA PHE A 251 -19.50 11.57 -4.50
C PHE A 251 -19.58 13.06 -4.86
N VAL A 252 -20.57 13.42 -5.67
CA VAL A 252 -20.90 14.82 -5.95
C VAL A 252 -21.49 15.44 -4.68
N SER A 253 -20.84 16.50 -4.19
CA SER A 253 -21.27 17.27 -3.03
C SER A 253 -20.93 18.76 -3.22
N SER A 254 -21.50 19.64 -2.40
CA SER A 254 -21.15 21.07 -2.39
C SER A 254 -19.70 21.33 -1.97
N ASP A 255 -19.17 20.46 -1.13
CA ASP A 255 -17.85 20.56 -0.52
C ASP A 255 -16.95 19.48 -1.09
N GLU A 256 -16.53 19.69 -2.34
CA GLU A 256 -15.71 18.75 -3.10
C GLU A 256 -14.36 18.47 -2.43
N ALA A 257 -14.00 17.20 -2.26
CA ALA A 257 -12.71 16.85 -1.68
C ALA A 257 -11.54 17.13 -2.62
N VAL A 258 -11.68 16.80 -3.92
CA VAL A 258 -10.63 16.94 -4.93
C VAL A 258 -11.23 17.43 -6.26
N SER A 259 -10.82 18.63 -6.67
CA SER A 259 -11.22 19.22 -7.95
C SER A 259 -10.37 18.74 -9.13
N MET A 260 -10.79 19.00 -10.37
CA MET A 260 -9.94 18.76 -11.55
C MET A 260 -8.64 19.58 -11.50
N ASN A 261 -8.70 20.83 -11.03
CA ASN A 261 -7.52 21.68 -10.92
C ASN A 261 -6.51 21.17 -9.87
N ASP A 262 -7.01 20.54 -8.81
CA ASP A 262 -6.19 19.86 -7.82
C ASP A 262 -5.41 18.72 -8.49
N LEU A 263 -6.06 17.88 -9.31
CA LEU A 263 -5.40 16.80 -10.04
C LEU A 263 -4.39 17.31 -11.07
N ILE A 264 -4.74 18.36 -11.84
CA ILE A 264 -3.82 19.01 -12.78
C ILE A 264 -2.57 19.50 -12.05
N SER A 265 -2.74 20.11 -10.87
CA SER A 265 -1.62 20.62 -10.07
C SER A 265 -0.71 19.49 -9.59
N VAL A 266 -1.29 18.37 -9.13
CA VAL A 266 -0.52 17.16 -8.75
C VAL A 266 0.27 16.64 -9.95
N VAL A 267 -0.38 16.35 -11.08
CA VAL A 267 0.31 15.71 -12.21
C VAL A 267 1.30 16.64 -12.92
N SER A 268 1.17 17.95 -12.76
CA SER A 268 2.10 18.94 -13.30
C SER A 268 3.32 19.20 -12.39
N SER A 269 3.39 18.58 -11.21
CA SER A 269 4.50 18.79 -10.28
C SER A 269 5.82 18.27 -10.84
N SER A 270 6.81 19.16 -10.97
CA SER A 270 8.16 18.77 -11.39
C SER A 270 8.88 17.86 -10.39
N GLU A 271 8.50 17.88 -9.11
CA GLU A 271 9.09 17.01 -8.08
C GLU A 271 8.59 15.56 -8.21
N LEU A 272 7.48 15.34 -8.93
CA LEU A 272 6.93 14.02 -9.21
C LEU A 272 7.48 13.38 -10.49
N ARG A 273 8.49 14.00 -11.12
CA ARG A 273 9.14 13.47 -12.32
C ARG A 273 10.13 12.36 -12.02
N ILE A 274 10.34 11.47 -12.99
CA ILE A 274 11.31 10.40 -12.91
C ILE A 274 12.74 10.97 -12.87
N ASP A 275 13.01 12.07 -13.57
CA ASP A 275 14.32 12.74 -13.53
C ASP A 275 14.56 13.60 -12.28
N ALA A 276 13.51 13.90 -11.49
CA ALA A 276 13.62 14.71 -10.28
C ALA A 276 14.69 14.15 -9.33
N ALA A 277 15.58 15.02 -8.84
CA ALA A 277 16.66 14.60 -7.96
C ALA A 277 16.10 13.95 -6.68
N VAL A 278 16.69 12.82 -6.27
CA VAL A 278 16.40 12.24 -4.95
C VAL A 278 17.16 13.07 -3.90
N PRO A 279 16.48 13.71 -2.93
CA PRO A 279 17.15 14.51 -1.91
C PRO A 279 18.21 13.72 -1.14
N GLY A 280 19.30 14.39 -0.76
CA GLY A 280 20.33 13.78 0.07
C GLY A 280 19.75 13.31 1.40
N GLY A 281 20.02 12.04 1.76
CA GLY A 281 19.51 11.45 3.01
C GLY A 281 18.06 10.96 2.96
N THR A 282 17.40 10.93 1.80
CA THR A 282 16.07 10.31 1.65
C THR A 282 16.08 8.90 2.21
N ARG A 283 15.14 8.62 3.12
CA ARG A 283 15.02 7.32 3.79
C ARG A 283 14.71 6.22 2.79
N LEU A 284 15.05 4.98 3.14
CA LEU A 284 14.56 3.83 2.42
C LEU A 284 13.06 3.62 2.73
N PRO A 285 12.28 3.01 1.83
CA PRO A 285 10.91 2.65 2.11
C PRO A 285 10.84 1.76 3.35
N PRO A 286 9.79 1.91 4.18
CA PRO A 286 9.56 1.00 5.29
C PRO A 286 9.48 -0.44 4.81
N LEU A 287 10.04 -1.36 5.59
CA LEU A 287 9.89 -2.79 5.34
C LEU A 287 8.44 -3.20 5.56
N PRO A 288 7.88 -4.09 4.71
CA PRO A 288 6.55 -4.62 4.94
C PRO A 288 6.51 -5.32 6.30
N CYS A 289 5.45 -5.04 7.05
CA CYS A 289 5.17 -5.68 8.32
C CYS A 289 3.70 -6.09 8.35
N ASP A 290 3.42 -7.16 9.07
CA ASP A 290 2.06 -7.63 9.24
C ASP A 290 1.88 -8.20 10.65
N THR A 291 0.66 -8.07 11.16
CA THR A 291 0.27 -8.68 12.42
C THR A 291 -0.41 -10.01 12.11
N ARG A 292 -0.07 -11.07 12.87
CA ARG A 292 -0.82 -12.33 12.73
C ARG A 292 -2.19 -12.11 13.33
N VAL A 293 -3.23 -12.43 12.55
CA VAL A 293 -4.65 -12.32 12.91
C VAL A 293 -4.92 -13.01 14.25
N GLY A 294 -5.19 -12.21 15.28
CA GLY A 294 -5.86 -12.63 16.52
C GLY A 294 -7.32 -12.14 16.52
N SER A 295 -8.06 -12.34 17.62
CA SER A 295 -9.39 -11.69 17.79
C SER A 295 -9.20 -10.18 17.79
N GLN A 296 -9.69 -9.47 16.78
CA GLN A 296 -9.49 -8.02 16.63
C GLN A 296 -10.72 -7.29 17.18
N ASP A 297 -10.66 -6.92 18.46
CA ASP A 297 -11.71 -6.18 19.16
C ASP A 297 -11.16 -4.89 19.82
N GLY A 298 -9.98 -4.43 19.39
CA GLY A 298 -9.35 -3.21 19.91
C GLY A 298 -9.94 -1.94 19.29
N PRO A 299 -9.79 -0.78 19.97
CA PRO A 299 -10.12 0.51 19.36
C PRO A 299 -9.23 0.76 18.13
N ALA A 300 -9.73 1.49 17.13
CA ALA A 300 -8.90 1.75 15.96
C ALA A 300 -7.74 2.69 16.28
N VAL A 301 -6.59 2.38 15.69
CA VAL A 301 -5.34 3.08 15.91
C VAL A 301 -5.30 4.38 15.11
N THR A 302 -4.79 5.44 15.73
CA THR A 302 -4.63 6.74 15.06
C THR A 302 -3.18 6.98 14.66
N ARG A 303 -2.96 7.98 13.79
CA ARG A 303 -1.59 8.47 13.48
C ARG A 303 -0.87 8.97 14.74
N ALA A 304 -1.60 9.54 15.69
CA ALA A 304 -1.05 9.98 16.97
C ALA A 304 -0.57 8.79 17.82
N ASP A 305 -1.29 7.67 17.80
CA ASP A 305 -0.86 6.43 18.45
C ASP A 305 0.39 5.86 17.81
N ALA A 306 0.42 5.79 16.47
CA ALA A 306 1.58 5.31 15.72
C ALA A 306 2.86 6.11 16.03
N ASP A 307 2.74 7.43 16.14
CA ASP A 307 3.83 8.33 16.49
C ASP A 307 4.26 8.20 17.95
N ARG A 308 3.29 8.14 18.88
CA ARG A 308 3.55 8.00 20.32
C ARG A 308 4.24 6.67 20.61
N ILE A 309 3.69 5.58 20.10
CA ILE A 309 4.18 4.22 20.32
C ILE A 309 5.53 4.02 19.62
N GLY A 310 5.69 4.52 18.38
CA GLY A 310 6.97 4.49 17.68
C GLY A 310 8.09 5.17 18.48
N ARG A 311 7.83 6.35 19.06
CA ARG A 311 8.80 7.03 19.94
C ARG A 311 9.11 6.24 21.21
N ALA A 312 8.09 5.65 21.85
CA ALA A 312 8.27 4.82 23.04
C ALA A 312 9.13 3.58 22.73
N LEU A 313 8.89 2.94 21.59
CA LEU A 313 9.63 1.79 21.09
C LEU A 313 11.10 2.13 20.81
N ASP A 314 11.36 3.26 20.15
CA ASP A 314 12.72 3.73 19.90
C ASP A 314 13.48 4.04 21.20
N GLN A 315 12.83 4.67 22.17
CA GLN A 315 13.42 4.92 23.49
C GLN A 315 13.72 3.61 24.25
N ALA A 316 12.79 2.65 24.22
CA ALA A 316 12.96 1.34 24.84
C ALA A 316 14.13 0.57 24.21
N ARG A 317 14.22 0.59 22.88
CA ARG A 317 15.32 0.00 22.12
C ARG A 317 16.66 0.57 22.54
N ILE A 318 16.79 1.90 22.60
CA ILE A 318 18.04 2.57 23.00
C ILE A 318 18.50 2.12 24.38
N ARG A 319 17.56 1.99 25.34
CA ARG A 319 17.85 1.53 26.70
C ARG A 319 18.24 0.05 26.77
N ALA A 320 17.46 -0.82 26.12
CA ALA A 320 17.64 -2.27 26.20
C ALA A 320 18.85 -2.77 25.40
N LEU A 321 19.13 -2.17 24.24
CA LEU A 321 20.19 -2.60 23.31
C LEU A 321 21.46 -1.71 23.37
N ARG A 322 21.51 -0.77 24.33
CA ARG A 322 22.66 0.09 24.65
C ARG A 322 23.33 0.79 23.46
N ALA A 323 22.55 1.18 22.45
CA ALA A 323 23.02 1.83 21.21
C ALA A 323 24.08 1.04 20.39
N VAL A 324 24.40 -0.21 20.75
CA VAL A 324 25.37 -1.05 20.01
C VAL A 324 24.76 -1.57 18.71
N ILE A 325 23.43 -1.70 18.68
CA ILE A 325 22.69 -2.13 17.50
C ILE A 325 22.28 -0.90 16.68
N VAL A 326 22.86 -0.80 15.49
CA VAL A 326 22.43 0.15 14.47
C VAL A 326 21.23 -0.45 13.74
N LEU A 327 20.13 0.30 13.71
CA LEU A 327 19.08 0.02 12.76
C LEU A 327 19.34 0.84 11.50
N GLU A 328 19.22 0.24 10.33
CA GLU A 328 19.29 0.99 9.07
C GLU A 328 18.16 2.02 8.94
N GLN A 329 17.02 1.75 9.60
CA GLN A 329 15.84 2.60 9.62
C GLN A 329 15.23 2.64 11.03
N PRO A 330 14.72 3.80 11.50
CA PRO A 330 13.97 3.86 12.75
C PRO A 330 12.68 3.02 12.66
N LEU A 331 12.18 2.52 13.79
CA LEU A 331 10.90 1.81 13.84
C LEU A 331 9.69 2.76 13.88
N ALA A 332 9.95 4.07 13.86
CA ALA A 332 8.96 5.13 13.86
C ALA A 332 8.94 5.93 12.52
N PRO A 333 7.77 6.43 12.10
CA PRO A 333 6.45 6.13 12.68
C PRO A 333 6.02 4.70 12.37
N MET A 334 5.26 4.09 13.28
CA MET A 334 4.68 2.77 13.03
C MET A 334 3.61 2.85 11.94
N GLN A 335 3.34 1.72 11.30
CA GLN A 335 2.37 1.60 10.22
C GLN A 335 1.14 0.87 10.72
N ARG A 336 -0.07 1.21 10.23
CA ARG A 336 -1.25 0.40 10.53
C ARG A 336 -1.11 -0.97 9.84
N SER A 337 -1.50 -2.04 10.50
CA SER A 337 -1.46 -3.37 9.87
C SER A 337 -2.43 -3.44 8.70
N SER A 338 -2.09 -4.22 7.67
CA SER A 338 -3.03 -4.50 6.59
C SER A 338 -4.26 -5.22 7.16
N LEU A 339 -5.46 -4.89 6.64
CA LEU A 339 -6.73 -5.53 7.01
C LEU A 339 -7.13 -5.44 8.51
N SER A 340 -6.43 -4.62 9.31
CA SER A 340 -6.75 -4.38 10.72
C SER A 340 -6.81 -2.89 10.99
N HIS A 341 -7.82 -2.49 11.77
CA HIS A 341 -7.98 -1.11 12.21
C HIS A 341 -7.36 -0.89 13.60
N ASP A 342 -7.10 -1.94 14.36
CA ASP A 342 -6.71 -1.94 15.78
C ASP A 342 -5.23 -2.32 16.02
N SER A 343 -4.44 -2.42 14.94
CA SER A 343 -3.06 -2.89 15.01
C SER A 343 -2.07 -1.98 14.31
N LEU A 344 -0.89 -1.86 14.91
CA LEU A 344 0.29 -1.20 14.36
C LEU A 344 1.42 -2.21 14.17
N CYS A 345 2.27 -1.98 13.18
CA CYS A 345 3.47 -2.75 12.95
C CYS A 345 4.64 -1.87 12.51
N ALA A 346 5.85 -2.38 12.72
CA ALA A 346 7.07 -1.83 12.17
C ALA A 346 8.08 -2.95 11.93
N ALA A 347 8.94 -2.80 10.92
CA ALA A 347 10.05 -3.70 10.69
C ALA A 347 11.32 -2.90 10.42
N GLY A 348 12.46 -3.46 10.82
CA GLY A 348 13.77 -2.84 10.64
C GLY A 348 14.88 -3.87 10.50
N THR A 349 15.95 -3.49 9.80
CA THR A 349 17.18 -4.29 9.71
C THR A 349 18.10 -3.94 10.87
N ILE A 350 18.52 -4.96 11.61
CA ILE A 350 19.53 -4.91 12.66
C ILE A 350 20.89 -5.24 12.05
N LEU A 351 21.84 -4.31 12.19
CA LEU A 351 23.24 -4.53 11.85
C LEU A 351 24.08 -4.65 13.12
N THR A 352 24.85 -5.74 13.22
CA THR A 352 25.86 -5.95 14.25
C THR A 352 27.20 -6.30 13.60
N SER A 353 28.30 -6.21 14.36
CA SER A 353 29.67 -6.48 13.87
C SER A 353 29.92 -7.89 13.32
N GLY A 354 28.97 -8.81 13.46
CA GLY A 354 29.07 -10.17 12.90
C GLY A 354 27.76 -10.81 12.49
N SER A 355 26.65 -10.07 12.47
CA SER A 355 25.35 -10.61 12.02
C SER A 355 24.40 -9.51 11.55
N GLU A 356 23.62 -9.84 10.53
CA GLU A 356 22.47 -9.09 10.06
C GLU A 356 21.20 -9.86 10.43
N GLY A 357 20.12 -9.14 10.73
CA GLY A 357 18.82 -9.77 10.92
C GLY A 357 17.69 -8.75 10.83
N VAL A 358 16.46 -9.25 10.80
CA VAL A 358 15.26 -8.42 10.77
C VAL A 358 14.66 -8.43 12.17
N VAL A 359 14.20 -7.26 12.62
CA VAL A 359 13.28 -7.12 13.75
C VAL A 359 11.93 -6.70 13.24
N THR A 360 10.89 -7.35 13.73
CA THR A 360 9.49 -6.98 13.46
C THR A 360 8.79 -6.77 14.79
N VAL A 361 8.06 -5.68 14.88
CA VAL A 361 7.24 -5.31 16.03
C VAL A 361 5.80 -5.20 15.56
N ALA A 362 4.89 -5.81 16.32
CA ALA A 362 3.46 -5.77 16.13
C ALA A 362 2.80 -5.39 17.46
N ILE A 363 1.86 -4.45 17.41
CA ILE A 363 1.11 -3.98 18.58
C ILE A 363 -0.36 -4.01 18.23
N THR A 364 -1.16 -4.72 19.01
CA THR A 364 -2.58 -4.98 18.74
C THR A 364 -3.41 -4.70 20.00
N GLY A 365 -4.53 -4.01 19.84
CA GLY A 365 -5.49 -3.72 20.92
C GLY A 365 -6.47 -4.87 21.20
N GLY A 366 -7.23 -4.75 22.29
CA GLY A 366 -8.39 -5.60 22.57
C GLY A 366 -8.09 -7.09 22.81
N GLN A 367 -6.85 -7.47 23.08
CA GLN A 367 -6.47 -8.87 23.24
C GLN A 367 -6.79 -9.39 24.65
N PRO A 368 -7.43 -10.57 24.79
CA PRO A 368 -7.56 -11.21 26.09
C PRO A 368 -6.20 -11.64 26.61
N LEU A 369 -6.04 -11.59 27.94
CA LEU A 369 -4.85 -12.15 28.61
C LEU A 369 -4.77 -13.66 28.35
N PRO A 370 -3.67 -14.17 27.80
CA PRO A 370 -3.45 -15.60 27.64
C PRO A 370 -3.50 -16.35 28.99
N GLU A 371 -4.04 -17.56 28.97
CA GLU A 371 -3.97 -18.47 30.10
C GLU A 371 -2.64 -19.21 30.12
N ILE A 372 -2.14 -19.54 31.32
CA ILE A 372 -0.96 -20.40 31.45
C ILE A 372 -1.41 -21.83 31.13
N PRO A 373 -0.82 -22.49 30.12
CA PRO A 373 -1.22 -23.86 29.79
C PRO A 373 -1.02 -24.81 30.97
N ASP A 374 -1.95 -25.74 31.16
CA ASP A 374 -1.80 -26.80 32.15
C ASP A 374 -0.58 -27.67 31.78
N ALA A 375 0.32 -27.89 32.74
CA ALA A 375 1.51 -28.70 32.56
C ALA A 375 1.21 -30.15 32.15
N TYR A 376 0.01 -30.64 32.48
CA TYR A 376 -0.45 -31.99 32.16
C TYR A 376 -1.31 -32.07 30.90
N ASP A 377 -1.65 -30.94 30.26
CA ASP A 377 -2.38 -30.95 29.00
C ASP A 377 -1.47 -31.46 27.87
N PRO A 378 -1.80 -32.61 27.23
CA PRO A 378 -1.02 -33.13 26.11
C PRO A 378 -1.13 -32.26 24.86
N MET A 379 -2.15 -31.40 24.74
CA MET A 379 -2.37 -30.50 23.60
C MET A 379 -1.70 -29.14 23.78
N ALA A 380 -1.15 -28.83 24.96
CA ALA A 380 -0.49 -27.56 25.23
C ALA A 380 0.73 -27.34 24.33
N ASP A 381 0.87 -26.13 23.78
CA ASP A 381 2.04 -25.75 22.98
C ASP A 381 3.29 -25.61 23.88
N ARG A 382 4.16 -26.62 23.83
CA ARG A 382 5.42 -26.65 24.58
C ARG A 382 6.56 -25.88 23.90
N SER A 383 6.31 -25.29 22.73
CA SER A 383 7.29 -24.48 22.00
C SER A 383 7.46 -23.07 22.59
N VAL A 384 6.56 -22.66 23.48
CA VAL A 384 6.52 -21.35 24.13
C VAL A 384 6.69 -21.50 25.66
N ASP A 385 7.26 -20.49 26.29
CA ASP A 385 7.24 -20.29 27.74
C ASP A 385 6.27 -19.18 28.09
N THR A 386 5.26 -19.47 28.90
CA THR A 386 4.26 -18.49 29.32
C THR A 386 4.47 -18.13 30.79
N VAL A 387 4.78 -16.86 31.07
CA VAL A 387 5.11 -16.36 32.41
C VAL A 387 4.27 -15.13 32.72
N ARG A 388 3.75 -15.06 33.94
CA ARG A 388 3.09 -13.86 34.46
C ARG A 388 4.11 -12.92 35.08
N LEU A 389 4.13 -11.68 34.62
CA LEU A 389 5.00 -10.61 35.06
C LEU A 389 4.44 -9.89 36.31
N PRO A 390 5.26 -9.13 37.06
CA PRO A 390 4.83 -8.45 38.29
C PRO A 390 3.72 -7.41 38.11
N ASP A 391 3.61 -6.84 36.91
CA ASP A 391 2.57 -5.88 36.52
C ASP A 391 1.24 -6.56 36.11
N GLY A 392 1.17 -7.89 36.17
CA GLY A 392 0.03 -8.68 35.75
C GLY A 392 0.01 -9.01 34.25
N SER A 393 0.99 -8.52 33.48
CA SER A 393 1.15 -8.87 32.07
C SER A 393 1.53 -10.34 31.88
N MET A 394 1.13 -10.92 30.76
CA MET A 394 1.50 -12.28 30.36
C MET A 394 2.57 -12.21 29.27
N SER A 395 3.71 -12.86 29.49
CA SER A 395 4.82 -12.95 28.55
C SER A 395 4.94 -14.36 27.99
N GLU A 396 4.86 -14.47 26.67
CA GLU A 396 5.00 -15.69 25.89
C GLU A 396 6.31 -15.63 25.10
N ARG A 397 7.25 -16.54 25.39
CA ARG A 397 8.62 -16.54 24.87
C ARG A 397 8.90 -17.78 24.05
N SER A 398 9.36 -17.63 22.82
CA SER A 398 9.73 -18.79 21.99
C SER A 398 10.91 -19.55 22.59
N LYS A 399 10.80 -20.88 22.75
CA LYS A 399 11.91 -21.75 23.19
C LYS A 399 12.81 -22.21 22.03
N ARG A 400 12.29 -22.17 20.79
CA ARG A 400 12.97 -22.65 19.57
C ARG A 400 12.67 -21.75 18.38
N GLY A 401 13.56 -21.74 17.39
CA GLY A 401 13.38 -21.01 16.13
C GLY A 401 13.66 -19.51 16.24
N VAL A 402 12.85 -18.70 15.54
CA VAL A 402 12.94 -17.24 15.55
C VAL A 402 12.64 -16.72 16.96
N ARG A 403 13.56 -15.92 17.53
CA ARG A 403 13.39 -15.33 18.85
C ARG A 403 12.17 -14.42 18.83
N THR A 404 11.12 -14.82 19.54
CA THR A 404 9.85 -14.10 19.61
C THR A 404 9.47 -13.94 21.07
N VAL A 405 9.08 -12.71 21.42
CA VAL A 405 8.47 -12.37 22.70
C VAL A 405 7.13 -11.70 22.41
N THR A 406 6.07 -12.21 23.02
CA THR A 406 4.74 -11.60 23.00
C THR A 406 4.37 -11.24 24.44
N VAL A 407 4.08 -9.97 24.70
CA VAL A 407 3.60 -9.50 26.00
C VAL A 407 2.17 -9.01 25.83
N THR A 408 1.22 -9.64 26.52
CA THR A 408 -0.16 -9.15 26.61
C THR A 408 -0.38 -8.49 27.96
N ARG A 409 -0.74 -7.21 27.95
CA ARG A 409 -0.94 -6.38 29.14
C ARG A 409 -2.36 -6.50 29.67
N PRO A 410 -2.62 -6.20 30.95
CA PRO A 410 -3.98 -6.15 31.50
C PRO A 410 -4.91 -5.15 30.80
N SER A 411 -4.35 -4.14 30.13
CA SER A 411 -5.09 -3.18 29.27
C SER A 411 -5.70 -3.82 28.03
N GLY A 412 -5.29 -5.04 27.67
CA GLY A 412 -5.63 -5.69 26.40
C GLY A 412 -4.66 -5.35 25.26
N THR A 413 -3.61 -4.56 25.52
CA THR A 413 -2.56 -4.34 24.53
C THR A 413 -1.64 -5.55 24.44
N ARG A 414 -1.46 -6.09 23.23
CA ARG A 414 -0.48 -7.14 22.94
C ARG A 414 0.67 -6.58 22.12
N VAL A 415 1.90 -6.70 22.64
CA VAL A 415 3.15 -6.31 21.97
C VAL A 415 3.92 -7.58 21.60
N ARG A 416 4.09 -7.83 20.31
CA ARG A 416 4.88 -8.95 19.78
C ARG A 416 6.12 -8.43 19.08
N ILE A 417 7.28 -8.92 19.50
CA ILE A 417 8.58 -8.60 18.91
C ILE A 417 9.24 -9.89 18.47
N SER A 418 9.61 -9.97 17.20
CA SER A 418 10.36 -11.10 16.64
C SER A 418 11.67 -10.64 16.02
N SER A 419 12.73 -11.42 16.18
CA SER A 419 14.01 -11.18 15.52
C SER A 419 14.63 -12.44 14.94
N THR A 420 15.13 -12.33 13.72
CA THR A 420 15.94 -13.37 13.06
C THR A 420 17.43 -13.22 13.32
N SER A 421 17.88 -12.12 13.96
CA SER A 421 19.29 -11.91 14.27
C SER A 421 19.79 -12.97 15.26
N ALA A 422 20.96 -13.54 14.97
CA ALA A 422 21.59 -14.58 15.77
C ALA A 422 22.55 -14.05 16.85
N GLY A 423 22.82 -12.74 16.86
CA GLY A 423 23.84 -12.15 17.74
C GLY A 423 23.48 -12.19 19.23
N GLU A 424 24.51 -12.27 20.09
CA GLU A 424 24.37 -12.25 21.56
C GLU A 424 23.69 -10.97 22.09
N LEU A 425 23.64 -9.90 21.29
CA LEU A 425 23.03 -8.62 21.64
C LEU A 425 21.49 -8.63 21.58
N VAL A 426 20.87 -9.60 20.88
CA VAL A 426 19.41 -9.72 20.75
C VAL A 426 18.93 -10.94 21.53
N THR A 427 18.88 -10.79 22.85
CA THR A 427 18.39 -11.85 23.77
C THR A 427 16.89 -11.77 23.99
N VAL A 428 16.27 -12.87 24.42
CA VAL A 428 14.85 -12.90 24.84
C VAL A 428 14.58 -11.86 25.94
N GLY A 429 15.50 -11.69 26.89
CA GLY A 429 15.37 -10.68 27.96
C GLY A 429 15.39 -9.25 27.42
N ASN A 430 16.22 -8.96 26.41
CA ASN A 430 16.22 -7.64 25.76
C ASN A 430 14.91 -7.38 25.02
N LEU A 431 14.38 -8.37 24.29
CA LEU A 431 13.10 -8.25 23.60
C LEU A 431 11.94 -8.06 24.58
N GLU A 432 11.93 -8.79 25.70
CA GLU A 432 10.93 -8.62 26.76
C GLU A 432 11.02 -7.25 27.43
N SER A 433 12.22 -6.74 27.70
CA SER A 433 12.41 -5.38 28.22
C SER A 433 11.88 -4.31 27.27
N ILE A 434 11.94 -4.54 25.96
CA ILE A 434 11.35 -3.63 24.96
C ILE A 434 9.82 -3.78 24.96
N ALA A 435 9.30 -5.00 24.95
CA ALA A 435 7.85 -5.26 24.92
C ALA A 435 7.11 -4.77 26.18
N THR A 436 7.80 -4.71 27.32
CA THR A 436 7.28 -4.21 28.60
C THR A 436 7.50 -2.71 28.81
N ALA A 437 8.09 -2.00 27.84
CA ALA A 437 8.40 -0.59 28.01
C ALA A 437 7.14 0.28 28.19
N PRO A 438 7.21 1.34 29.01
CA PRO A 438 6.07 2.25 29.19
C PRO A 438 5.73 2.97 27.87
N GLY A 439 4.46 3.32 27.69
CA GLY A 439 3.98 4.08 26.53
C GLY A 439 3.62 3.26 25.29
N LEU A 440 3.65 1.92 25.39
CA LEU A 440 3.26 1.00 24.32
C LEU A 440 1.78 0.59 24.34
N ASP A 441 1.01 1.00 25.35
CA ASP A 441 -0.43 0.73 25.43
C ASP A 441 -1.21 1.48 24.35
N LEU A 442 -2.20 0.79 23.77
CA LEU A 442 -3.21 1.33 22.85
C LEU A 442 -4.44 1.84 23.58
#